data_AF-A0A7X1PF87-F1
#
_entry.id   AF-A0A7X1PF87-F1
#
_cell.length_a   1.000
_cell.length_b   1.000
_cell.length_c   1.000
_cell.angle_alpha   90.00
_cell.angle_beta   90.00
_cell.angle_gamma   90.00
#
_symmetry.space_group_name_H-M   'P 1'
#
loop_
_entity.id
_entity.type
_entity.pdbx_description
1 polymer ?
#
loop_
_entity_poly.entity_id
_entity_poly.type
_entity_poly.pdbx_seq_one_letter_code
_entity_poly.pdbx_strand_id
1 'polypeptide(L)'
;MKTVAELASAILQSRDAAELQRLAGNWRYPKGELPDFRGKAFLTKEELLQVSAWKREERWTATRHRLAKNSPREVEIVTRSAFALAVESASAMTTVAVLRALQGVDVAVASAVLASVMPDRFGIIDRKVWRVLHSLTKDKRFDLGSRTPFSPKQYQLYVDILGELRSLTNLSARSLDKAFWVESDPVRKLRGILKGHSTAEQLAALAREDAEAEARREALLDSQVRRPA
;
A
#
# COMPACT_ATOMS: atom_id res chain seq x y z
N MET A 1 4.98 21.85 -9.28
CA MET A 1 4.58 20.55 -8.69
C MET A 1 3.07 20.56 -8.62
N LYS A 2 2.40 19.43 -8.91
CA LYS A 2 0.94 19.43 -8.99
C LYS A 2 0.28 19.65 -7.62
N THR A 3 -0.85 20.33 -7.55
CA THR A 3 -1.71 20.36 -6.35
C THR A 3 -2.39 19.00 -6.15
N VAL A 4 -3.03 18.75 -4.99
CA VAL A 4 -3.79 17.52 -4.76
C VAL A 4 -4.95 17.39 -5.77
N ALA A 5 -5.66 18.48 -6.03
CA ALA A 5 -6.73 18.52 -7.03
C ALA A 5 -6.21 18.21 -8.45
N GLU A 6 -5.07 18.78 -8.84
CA GLU A 6 -4.45 18.48 -10.14
C GLU A 6 -3.99 17.02 -10.26
N LEU A 7 -3.53 16.41 -9.16
CA LEU A 7 -3.18 14.99 -9.12
C LEU A 7 -4.42 14.10 -9.28
N ALA A 8 -5.49 14.39 -8.53
CA ALA A 8 -6.74 13.65 -8.62
C ALA A 8 -7.36 13.78 -10.02
N SER A 9 -7.37 14.99 -10.59
CA SER A 9 -7.82 15.22 -11.96
C SER A 9 -7.00 14.43 -12.98
N ALA A 10 -5.67 14.37 -12.84
CA ALA A 10 -4.82 13.59 -13.75
C ALA A 10 -5.10 12.08 -13.67
N ILE A 11 -5.41 11.58 -12.47
CA ILE A 11 -5.84 10.19 -12.27
C ILE A 11 -7.17 9.94 -12.99
N LEU A 12 -8.17 10.82 -12.81
CA LEU A 12 -9.49 10.67 -13.42
C LEU A 12 -9.51 10.84 -14.93
N GLN A 13 -8.61 11.67 -15.49
CA GLN A 13 -8.40 11.76 -16.93
C GLN A 13 -7.82 10.46 -17.51
N SER A 14 -7.05 9.71 -16.72
CA SER A 14 -6.46 8.43 -17.14
C SER A 14 -7.40 7.24 -16.88
N ARG A 15 -8.22 7.32 -15.84
CA ARG A 15 -9.14 6.27 -15.35
C ARG A 15 -10.39 6.93 -14.81
N ASP A 16 -11.48 6.88 -15.56
CA ASP A 16 -12.73 7.44 -15.06
C ASP A 16 -13.27 6.69 -13.82
N ALA A 17 -14.27 7.27 -13.17
CA ALA A 17 -14.86 6.73 -11.95
C ALA A 17 -15.42 5.31 -12.14
N ALA A 18 -16.02 5.02 -13.30
CA ALA A 18 -16.61 3.72 -13.60
C ALA A 18 -15.51 2.65 -13.77
N GLU A 19 -14.39 2.98 -14.40
CA GLU A 19 -13.24 2.11 -14.47
C GLU A 19 -12.64 1.83 -13.09
N LEU A 20 -12.48 2.86 -12.24
CA LEU A 20 -12.00 2.70 -10.86
C LEU A 20 -12.93 1.80 -10.03
N GLN A 21 -14.24 1.95 -10.18
CA GLN A 21 -15.21 1.09 -9.51
C GLN A 21 -15.11 -0.37 -9.99
N ARG A 22 -15.05 -0.58 -11.31
CA ARG A 22 -14.91 -1.92 -11.91
C ARG A 22 -13.60 -2.60 -11.50
N LEU A 23 -12.53 -1.81 -11.42
CA LEU A 23 -11.23 -2.24 -10.93
C LEU A 23 -11.33 -2.72 -9.47
N ALA A 24 -11.90 -1.89 -8.60
CA ALA A 24 -12.05 -2.20 -7.18
C ALA A 24 -12.91 -3.44 -6.92
N GLY A 25 -14.05 -3.57 -7.61
CA GLY A 25 -15.04 -4.63 -7.36
C GLY A 25 -14.57 -6.04 -7.72
N ASN A 26 -13.67 -6.16 -8.70
CA ASN A 26 -13.19 -7.46 -9.18
C ASN A 26 -11.88 -7.92 -8.50
N TRP A 27 -11.30 -7.08 -7.63
CA TRP A 27 -10.00 -7.37 -7.05
C TRP A 27 -10.08 -8.02 -5.68
N ARG A 28 -9.32 -9.11 -5.54
CA ARG A 28 -8.99 -9.72 -4.26
C ARG A 28 -7.49 -9.79 -4.13
N TYR A 29 -7.00 -9.54 -2.92
CA TYR A 29 -5.59 -9.75 -2.63
C TYR A 29 -5.26 -11.25 -2.72
N PRO A 30 -4.15 -11.64 -3.38
CA PRO A 30 -3.75 -13.05 -3.49
C PRO A 30 -3.61 -13.75 -2.14
N LYS A 31 -3.16 -13.01 -1.12
CA LYS A 31 -2.95 -13.45 0.27
C LYS A 31 -4.19 -13.36 1.16
N GLY A 32 -5.38 -13.24 0.57
CA GLY A 32 -6.62 -12.99 1.29
C GLY A 32 -6.82 -11.52 1.66
N GLU A 33 -8.03 -11.20 2.13
CA GLU A 33 -8.41 -9.83 2.48
C GLU A 33 -7.73 -9.33 3.75
N LEU A 34 -7.61 -8.00 3.85
CA LEU A 34 -7.15 -7.35 5.07
C LEU A 34 -8.13 -7.68 6.21
N PRO A 35 -7.64 -8.03 7.43
CA PRO A 35 -8.49 -8.17 8.60
C PRO A 35 -9.39 -6.95 8.80
N ASP A 36 -10.65 -7.20 9.17
CA ASP A 36 -11.67 -6.18 9.29
C ASP A 36 -11.94 -5.89 10.77
N PHE A 37 -11.60 -4.67 11.19
CA PHE A 37 -11.76 -4.19 12.56
C PHE A 37 -12.55 -2.88 12.58
N ARG A 38 -13.46 -2.68 11.60
CA ARG A 38 -14.32 -1.49 11.56
C ARG A 38 -15.04 -1.28 12.89
N GLY A 39 -15.09 -0.02 13.32
CA GLY A 39 -15.81 0.39 14.53
C GLY A 39 -15.09 0.11 15.86
N LYS A 40 -13.91 -0.52 15.84
CA LYS A 40 -13.14 -0.72 17.08
C LYS A 40 -12.51 0.59 17.56
N ALA A 41 -12.61 0.81 18.88
CA ALA A 41 -11.95 1.94 19.53
C ALA A 41 -10.44 1.73 19.71
N PHE A 42 -9.95 0.49 19.64
CA PHE A 42 -8.53 0.11 19.76
C PHE A 42 -8.33 -1.32 19.22
N LEU A 43 -7.08 -1.73 18.98
CA LEU A 43 -6.73 -3.11 18.66
C LEU A 43 -6.13 -3.82 19.87
N THR A 44 -6.35 -5.13 19.98
CA THR A 44 -5.53 -5.99 20.85
C THR A 44 -4.17 -6.26 20.22
N LYS A 45 -3.24 -6.84 20.99
CA LYS A 45 -1.93 -7.25 20.48
C LYS A 45 -2.09 -8.30 19.37
N GLU A 46 -3.02 -9.23 19.53
CA GLU A 46 -3.31 -10.29 18.57
C GLU A 46 -3.84 -9.72 17.25
N GLU A 47 -4.71 -8.72 17.31
CA GLU A 47 -5.26 -8.05 16.12
C GLU A 47 -4.19 -7.23 15.40
N LEU A 48 -3.33 -6.53 16.14
CA LEU A 48 -2.16 -5.87 15.56
C LEU A 48 -1.23 -6.87 14.86
N LEU A 49 -1.02 -8.06 15.44
CA LEU A 49 -0.25 -9.13 14.83
C LEU A 49 -0.92 -9.63 13.54
N GLN A 50 -2.25 -9.78 13.49
CA GLN A 50 -2.98 -10.19 12.29
C GLN A 50 -2.80 -9.20 11.14
N VAL A 51 -3.03 -7.90 11.38
CA VAL A 51 -2.84 -6.86 10.34
C VAL A 51 -1.39 -6.82 9.87
N SER A 52 -0.44 -6.94 10.81
CA SER A 52 0.98 -6.89 10.51
C SER A 52 1.44 -8.10 9.73
N ALA A 53 0.98 -9.31 10.07
CA ALA A 53 1.25 -10.54 9.33
C ALA A 53 0.73 -10.43 7.90
N TRP A 54 -0.52 -9.97 7.75
CA TRP A 54 -1.09 -9.71 6.43
C TRP A 54 -0.25 -8.71 5.64
N LYS A 55 0.17 -7.58 6.22
CA LYS A 55 0.94 -6.55 5.50
C LYS A 55 2.37 -6.99 5.19
N ARG A 56 2.98 -7.80 6.06
CA ARG A 56 4.40 -8.16 6.06
C ARG A 56 4.65 -9.64 5.82
N GLU A 57 3.80 -10.32 5.07
CA GLU A 57 3.94 -11.75 4.76
C GLU A 57 5.39 -12.22 4.52
N GLU A 58 6.10 -11.61 3.55
CA GLU A 58 7.50 -11.93 3.22
C GLU A 58 8.52 -11.61 4.33
N ARG A 59 8.18 -10.73 5.28
CA ARG A 59 9.07 -10.26 6.37
C ARG A 59 8.46 -10.49 7.74
N TRP A 60 7.56 -11.46 7.85
CA TRP A 60 6.73 -11.63 9.02
C TRP A 60 7.58 -11.97 10.24
N THR A 61 8.52 -12.91 10.10
CA THR A 61 9.41 -13.34 11.18
C THR A 61 10.15 -12.17 11.82
N ALA A 62 10.80 -11.33 11.03
CA ALA A 62 11.52 -10.15 11.53
C ALA A 62 10.59 -9.10 12.17
N THR A 63 9.39 -8.91 11.60
CA THR A 63 8.41 -7.95 12.11
C THR A 63 7.80 -8.44 13.43
N ARG A 64 7.48 -9.74 13.52
CA ARG A 64 6.90 -10.38 14.71
C ARG A 64 7.78 -10.24 15.93
N HIS A 65 9.10 -10.41 15.81
CA HIS A 65 10.02 -10.22 16.94
C HIS A 65 9.99 -8.82 17.53
N ARG A 66 9.79 -7.78 16.70
CA ARG A 66 9.65 -6.40 17.17
C ARG A 66 8.28 -6.17 17.79
N LEU A 67 7.22 -6.66 17.15
CA LEU A 67 5.85 -6.53 17.67
C LEU A 67 5.65 -7.24 19.02
N ALA A 68 6.35 -8.35 19.24
CA ALA A 68 6.32 -9.11 20.49
C ALA A 68 6.77 -8.29 21.71
N LYS A 69 7.60 -7.26 21.50
CA LYS A 69 8.13 -6.40 22.57
C LYS A 69 7.11 -5.39 23.10
N ASN A 70 6.04 -5.11 22.36
CA ASN A 70 4.95 -4.28 22.87
C ASN A 70 4.09 -5.07 23.85
N SER A 71 3.76 -4.51 24.99
CA SER A 71 2.74 -5.06 25.89
C SER A 71 1.33 -4.89 25.32
N PRO A 72 0.36 -5.74 25.73
CA PRO A 72 -1.04 -5.56 25.32
C PRO A 72 -1.60 -4.17 25.66
N ARG A 73 -1.23 -3.63 26.84
CA ARG A 73 -1.67 -2.30 27.29
C ARG A 73 -1.11 -1.17 26.44
N GLU A 74 0.17 -1.25 26.02
CA GLU A 74 0.75 -0.26 25.10
C GLU A 74 0.04 -0.26 23.75
N VAL A 75 -0.24 -1.45 23.19
CA VAL A 75 -0.97 -1.57 21.92
C VAL A 75 -2.34 -0.91 22.03
N GLU A 76 -3.08 -1.19 23.10
CA GLU A 76 -4.38 -0.57 23.34
C GLU A 76 -4.28 0.95 23.45
N ILE A 77 -3.39 1.48 24.31
CA ILE A 77 -3.26 2.94 24.52
C ILE A 77 -2.91 3.65 23.22
N VAL A 78 -1.91 3.14 22.49
CA VAL A 78 -1.43 3.78 21.26
C VAL A 78 -2.47 3.72 20.15
N THR A 79 -3.10 2.56 19.94
CA THR A 79 -4.12 2.42 18.88
C THR A 79 -5.38 3.22 19.21
N ARG A 80 -5.81 3.25 20.49
CA ARG A 80 -6.91 4.12 20.94
C ARG A 80 -6.65 5.58 20.64
N SER A 81 -5.45 6.06 21.00
CA SER A 81 -5.05 7.45 20.79
C SER A 81 -5.01 7.79 19.30
N ALA A 82 -4.43 6.89 18.49
CA ALA A 82 -4.39 7.08 17.04
C ALA A 82 -5.79 7.09 16.42
N PHE A 83 -6.69 6.21 16.83
CA PHE A 83 -8.04 6.14 16.27
C PHE A 83 -8.89 7.33 16.68
N ALA A 84 -8.77 7.81 17.92
CA ALA A 84 -9.41 9.05 18.36
C ALA A 84 -8.95 10.25 17.52
N LEU A 85 -7.62 10.42 17.35
CA LEU A 85 -7.04 11.46 16.49
C LEU A 85 -7.55 11.34 15.05
N ALA A 86 -7.61 10.12 14.52
CA ALA A 86 -8.16 9.90 13.20
C ALA A 86 -9.60 10.40 13.14
N VAL A 87 -10.50 9.96 14.03
CA VAL A 87 -11.92 10.37 14.04
C VAL A 87 -12.09 11.90 14.12
N GLU A 88 -11.30 12.58 14.95
CA GLU A 88 -11.31 14.04 15.12
C GLU A 88 -10.75 14.82 13.92
N SER A 89 -10.55 14.13 12.78
CA SER A 89 -10.00 14.71 11.54
C SER A 89 -8.58 15.24 11.69
N ALA A 90 -7.80 14.71 12.64
CA ALA A 90 -6.38 14.99 12.68
C ALA A 90 -5.68 14.48 11.40
N SER A 91 -4.57 15.13 11.09
CA SER A 91 -3.70 14.75 9.98
C SER A 91 -3.34 13.25 10.04
N ALA A 92 -3.47 12.57 8.90
CA ALA A 92 -2.99 11.20 8.71
C ALA A 92 -1.50 11.08 9.08
N MET A 93 -0.71 12.13 8.85
CA MET A 93 0.69 12.25 9.28
C MET A 93 0.85 12.03 10.80
N THR A 94 0.09 12.78 11.61
CA THR A 94 0.11 12.69 13.07
C THR A 94 -0.39 11.32 13.54
N THR A 95 -1.48 10.86 12.93
CA THR A 95 -2.08 9.56 13.24
C THR A 95 -1.07 8.41 13.06
N VAL A 96 -0.36 8.37 11.93
CA VAL A 96 0.66 7.33 11.72
C VAL A 96 1.90 7.57 12.57
N ALA A 97 2.24 8.81 12.92
CA ALA A 97 3.35 9.08 13.85
C ALA A 97 3.08 8.47 15.23
N VAL A 98 1.84 8.56 15.73
CA VAL A 98 1.42 7.91 16.97
C VAL A 98 1.50 6.39 16.87
N LEU A 99 0.94 5.78 15.81
CA LEU A 99 1.02 4.32 15.62
C LEU A 99 2.45 3.80 15.56
N ARG A 100 3.38 4.59 15.01
CA ARG A 100 4.81 4.26 14.91
C ARG A 100 5.56 4.27 16.25
N ALA A 101 4.91 4.69 17.34
CA ALA A 101 5.46 4.49 18.68
C ALA A 101 5.52 2.99 19.05
N LEU A 102 4.70 2.14 18.42
CA LEU A 102 4.75 0.69 18.60
C LEU A 102 5.94 0.07 17.85
N GLN A 103 6.67 -0.79 18.54
CA GLN A 103 7.81 -1.48 17.96
C GLN A 103 7.37 -2.40 16.82
N GLY A 104 8.01 -2.29 15.66
CA GLY A 104 7.66 -3.06 14.47
C GLY A 104 6.56 -2.44 13.61
N VAL A 105 6.01 -1.29 14.01
CA VAL A 105 5.04 -0.53 13.21
C VAL A 105 5.76 0.60 12.49
N ASP A 106 5.90 0.48 11.17
CA ASP A 106 6.32 1.57 10.28
C ASP A 106 5.11 2.18 9.55
N VAL A 107 5.34 3.15 8.67
CA VAL A 107 4.25 3.82 7.93
C VAL A 107 3.40 2.83 7.12
N ALA A 108 4.00 1.80 6.54
CA ALA A 108 3.26 0.82 5.74
C ALA A 108 2.38 -0.08 6.63
N VAL A 109 2.87 -0.51 7.80
CA VAL A 109 2.03 -1.25 8.77
C VAL A 109 0.95 -0.33 9.36
N ALA A 110 1.30 0.89 9.77
CA ALA A 110 0.36 1.87 10.30
C ALA A 110 -0.79 2.17 9.31
N SER A 111 -0.49 2.30 8.01
CA SER A 111 -1.52 2.50 6.99
C SER A 111 -2.48 1.32 6.87
N ALA A 112 -1.99 0.08 7.04
CA ALA A 112 -2.83 -1.12 7.01
C ALA A 112 -3.73 -1.19 8.24
N VAL A 113 -3.22 -0.79 9.41
CA VAL A 113 -4.01 -0.67 10.66
C VAL A 113 -5.13 0.36 10.52
N LEU A 114 -4.85 1.52 9.92
CA LEU A 114 -5.89 2.53 9.70
C LEU A 114 -6.93 2.05 8.68
N ALA A 115 -6.49 1.40 7.59
CA ALA A 115 -7.39 0.86 6.58
C ALA A 115 -8.25 -0.31 7.11
N SER A 116 -7.80 -1.07 8.11
CA SER A 116 -8.60 -2.14 8.72
C SER A 116 -9.74 -1.63 9.60
N VAL A 117 -9.61 -0.43 10.16
CA VAL A 117 -10.59 0.16 11.09
C VAL A 117 -11.45 1.23 10.43
N MET A 118 -10.87 2.03 9.54
CA MET A 118 -11.52 3.15 8.84
C MET A 118 -11.26 3.11 7.33
N PRO A 119 -11.68 2.03 6.62
CA PRO A 119 -11.42 1.84 5.19
C PRO A 119 -12.07 2.89 4.31
N ASP A 120 -13.09 3.61 4.79
CA ASP A 120 -13.70 4.68 4.03
C ASP A 120 -12.76 5.86 3.83
N ARG A 121 -11.87 6.12 4.79
CA ARG A 121 -10.98 7.28 4.79
C ARG A 121 -9.52 6.95 4.50
N PHE A 122 -9.05 5.77 4.89
CA PHE A 122 -7.64 5.40 4.79
C PHE A 122 -7.40 4.28 3.80
N GLY A 123 -6.42 4.49 2.91
CA GLY A 123 -5.85 3.46 2.05
C GLY A 123 -4.54 2.90 2.60
N ILE A 124 -4.02 1.88 1.93
CA ILE A 124 -2.79 1.19 2.30
C ILE A 124 -1.63 1.67 1.43
N ILE A 125 -0.59 2.25 2.03
CA ILE A 125 0.57 2.67 1.25
C ILE A 125 1.56 1.52 1.04
N ASP A 126 2.02 1.36 -0.19
CA ASP A 126 3.15 0.53 -0.56
C ASP A 126 3.77 0.97 -1.89
N ARG A 127 4.86 0.30 -2.28
CA ARG A 127 5.61 0.59 -3.50
C ARG A 127 4.80 0.34 -4.77
N LYS A 128 3.77 -0.51 -4.75
CA LYS A 128 2.95 -0.80 -5.93
C LYS A 128 2.00 0.36 -6.19
N VAL A 129 1.24 0.77 -5.18
CA VAL A 129 0.38 1.96 -5.25
C VAL A 129 1.17 3.20 -5.64
N TRP A 130 2.33 3.41 -5.01
CA TRP A 130 3.16 4.58 -5.29
C TRP A 130 3.67 4.63 -6.74
N ARG A 131 4.03 3.47 -7.31
CA ARG A 131 4.42 3.36 -8.74
C ARG A 131 3.24 3.64 -9.68
N VAL A 132 2.04 3.22 -9.32
CA VAL A 132 0.83 3.53 -10.10
C VAL A 132 0.55 5.03 -10.09
N LEU A 133 0.61 5.67 -8.91
CA LEU A 133 0.48 7.12 -8.80
C LEU A 133 1.53 7.86 -9.65
N HIS A 134 2.77 7.39 -9.68
CA HIS A 134 3.80 7.94 -10.58
C HIS A 134 3.42 7.77 -12.05
N SER A 135 2.95 6.59 -12.44
CA SER A 135 2.57 6.28 -13.82
C SER A 135 1.41 7.15 -14.31
N LEU A 136 0.37 7.34 -13.48
CA LEU A 136 -0.83 8.09 -13.82
C LEU A 136 -0.59 9.60 -13.80
N THR A 137 0.19 10.10 -12.85
CA THR A 137 0.32 11.55 -12.64
C THR A 137 1.58 12.15 -13.27
N LYS A 138 2.60 11.33 -13.53
CA LYS A 138 3.97 11.72 -13.90
C LYS A 138 4.64 12.69 -12.92
N ASP A 139 4.14 12.80 -11.69
CA ASP A 139 4.68 13.73 -10.68
C ASP A 139 5.90 13.10 -9.97
N LYS A 140 7.00 13.84 -9.96
CA LYS A 140 8.30 13.38 -9.42
C LYS A 140 8.27 13.05 -7.92
N ARG A 141 7.27 13.51 -7.15
CA ARG A 141 7.10 13.08 -5.75
C ARG A 141 6.83 11.58 -5.62
N PHE A 142 6.28 10.97 -6.66
CA PHE A 142 6.01 9.54 -6.69
C PHE A 142 7.17 8.72 -7.23
N ASP A 143 8.26 9.36 -7.66
CA ASP A 143 9.47 8.67 -8.03
C ASP A 143 10.20 8.19 -6.77
N LEU A 144 10.07 6.90 -6.50
CA LEU A 144 10.73 6.26 -5.36
C LEU A 144 12.23 6.07 -5.58
N GLY A 145 12.72 6.06 -6.82
CA GLY A 145 14.06 5.54 -7.12
C GLY A 145 14.32 4.22 -6.37
N SER A 146 15.43 4.16 -5.62
CA SER A 146 15.81 3.04 -4.74
C SER A 146 15.36 3.20 -3.26
N ARG A 147 14.56 4.22 -2.91
CA ARG A 147 14.29 4.58 -1.51
C ARG A 147 13.37 3.60 -0.77
N THR A 148 13.75 3.31 0.48
CA THR A 148 12.89 2.81 1.57
C THR A 148 13.41 3.36 2.90
N PRO A 149 12.56 3.72 3.90
CA PRO A 149 11.09 3.54 4.03
C PRO A 149 10.23 4.79 3.70
N PHE A 150 8.90 4.63 3.61
CA PHE A 150 7.93 5.74 3.43
C PHE A 150 7.91 6.67 4.65
N SER A 151 7.70 7.97 4.41
CA SER A 151 7.54 8.99 5.46
C SER A 151 6.07 9.28 5.79
N PRO A 152 5.77 9.79 7.01
CA PRO A 152 4.43 10.25 7.35
C PRO A 152 3.86 11.31 6.40
N LYS A 153 4.72 12.20 5.87
CA LYS A 153 4.33 13.22 4.89
C LYS A 153 3.88 12.61 3.56
N GLN A 154 4.56 11.55 3.11
CA GLN A 154 4.14 10.80 1.92
C GLN A 154 2.80 10.12 2.14
N TYR A 155 2.55 9.59 3.34
CA TYR A 155 1.25 9.00 3.66
C TYR A 155 0.13 10.04 3.71
N GLN A 156 0.39 11.23 4.28
CA GLN A 156 -0.57 12.33 4.24
C GLN A 156 -0.95 12.69 2.81
N LEU A 157 0.03 12.89 1.94
CA LEU A 157 -0.22 13.18 0.52
C LEU A 157 -1.09 12.09 -0.13
N TYR A 158 -0.85 10.83 0.19
CA TYR A 158 -1.68 9.73 -0.33
C TYR A 158 -3.12 9.82 0.16
N VAL A 159 -3.32 10.04 1.46
CA VAL A 159 -4.66 10.18 2.04
C VAL A 159 -5.39 11.41 1.49
N ASP A 160 -4.70 12.52 1.24
CA ASP A 160 -5.28 13.72 0.63
C ASP A 160 -5.77 13.44 -0.80
N ILE A 161 -4.97 12.72 -1.60
CA ILE A 161 -5.36 12.31 -2.96
C ILE A 161 -6.58 11.38 -2.92
N LEU A 162 -6.61 10.43 -1.98
CA LEU A 162 -7.78 9.58 -1.79
C LEU A 162 -8.99 10.43 -1.39
N GLY A 163 -8.84 11.37 -0.45
CA GLY A 163 -9.91 12.28 -0.05
C GLY A 163 -10.52 13.05 -1.22
N GLU A 164 -9.67 13.60 -2.08
CA GLU A 164 -10.09 14.30 -3.30
C GLU A 164 -10.75 13.36 -4.32
N LEU A 165 -10.21 12.17 -4.54
CA LEU A 165 -10.85 11.21 -5.43
C LEU A 165 -12.20 10.74 -4.90
N ARG A 166 -12.36 10.61 -3.57
CA ARG A 166 -13.63 10.22 -2.95
C ARG A 166 -14.71 11.28 -3.17
N SER A 167 -14.37 12.57 -3.00
CA SER A 167 -15.32 13.66 -3.26
C SER A 167 -15.78 13.69 -4.72
N LEU A 168 -14.95 13.18 -5.64
CA LEU A 168 -15.23 13.13 -7.08
C LEU A 168 -15.87 11.82 -7.56
N THR A 169 -15.77 10.71 -6.82
CA THR A 169 -16.15 9.37 -7.33
C THR A 169 -17.12 8.58 -6.45
N ASN A 170 -17.50 9.08 -5.28
CA ASN A 170 -18.33 8.37 -4.28
C ASN A 170 -17.79 6.98 -3.87
N LEU A 171 -16.53 6.66 -4.20
CA LEU A 171 -15.86 5.44 -3.77
C LEU A 171 -15.27 5.62 -2.36
N SER A 172 -15.01 4.53 -1.66
CA SER A 172 -14.23 4.55 -0.42
C SER A 172 -12.74 4.66 -0.71
N ALA A 173 -11.96 5.17 0.24
CA ALA A 173 -10.49 5.15 0.15
C ALA A 173 -9.95 3.73 -0.12
N ARG A 174 -10.56 2.72 0.50
CA ARG A 174 -10.21 1.31 0.30
C ARG A 174 -10.53 0.80 -1.10
N SER A 175 -11.66 1.20 -1.69
CA SER A 175 -11.99 0.84 -3.07
C SER A 175 -11.00 1.46 -4.06
N LEU A 176 -10.67 2.74 -3.89
CA LEU A 176 -9.65 3.43 -4.69
C LEU A 176 -8.27 2.76 -4.56
N ASP A 177 -7.88 2.41 -3.33
CA ASP A 177 -6.64 1.69 -3.03
C ASP A 177 -6.57 0.31 -3.73
N LYS A 178 -7.68 -0.46 -3.71
CA LYS A 178 -7.80 -1.71 -4.46
C LYS A 178 -7.66 -1.48 -5.96
N ALA A 179 -8.27 -0.42 -6.50
CA ALA A 179 -8.18 -0.12 -7.92
C ALA A 179 -6.73 0.15 -8.37
N PHE A 180 -5.96 0.90 -7.57
CA PHE A 180 -4.52 1.11 -7.83
C PHE A 180 -3.73 -0.19 -7.74
N TRP A 181 -4.09 -1.09 -6.82
CA TRP A 181 -3.44 -2.39 -6.70
C TRP A 181 -3.62 -3.26 -7.94
N VAL A 182 -4.82 -3.31 -8.52
CA VAL A 182 -5.08 -4.05 -9.77
C VAL A 182 -4.22 -3.55 -10.92
N GLU A 183 -4.04 -2.24 -11.03
CA GLU A 183 -3.22 -1.63 -12.08
C GLU A 183 -1.73 -1.96 -11.92
N SER A 184 -1.31 -2.26 -10.70
CA SER A 184 0.04 -2.71 -10.40
C SER A 184 0.27 -4.21 -10.65
N ASP A 185 -0.79 -4.98 -10.91
CA ASP A 185 -0.70 -6.42 -11.15
C ASP A 185 -0.02 -6.71 -12.50
N PRO A 186 1.14 -7.41 -12.52
CA PRO A 186 1.82 -7.81 -13.74
C PRO A 186 0.90 -8.51 -14.74
N VAL A 187 -0.07 -9.31 -14.26
CA VAL A 187 -1.00 -10.05 -15.13
C VAL A 187 -1.93 -9.11 -15.88
N ARG A 188 -2.34 -7.98 -15.28
CA ARG A 188 -3.14 -6.97 -15.98
C ARG A 188 -2.29 -6.15 -16.94
N LYS A 189 -1.04 -5.81 -16.59
CA LYS A 189 -0.11 -5.18 -17.53
C LYS A 189 0.11 -6.06 -18.76
N LEU A 190 0.36 -7.35 -18.54
CA LEU A 190 0.47 -8.35 -19.61
C LEU A 190 -0.83 -8.44 -20.41
N ARG A 191 -2.01 -8.52 -19.78
CA ARG A 191 -3.30 -8.53 -20.50
C ARG A 191 -3.61 -7.25 -21.27
N GLY A 192 -3.15 -6.10 -20.78
CA GLY A 192 -3.29 -4.81 -21.46
C GLY A 192 -2.36 -4.71 -22.68
N ILE A 193 -1.14 -5.21 -22.56
CA ILE A 193 -0.18 -5.36 -23.67
C ILE A 193 -0.69 -6.40 -24.69
N LEU A 194 -1.25 -7.52 -24.23
CA LEU A 194 -1.82 -8.60 -25.04
C LEU A 194 -3.07 -8.21 -25.83
N LYS A 195 -3.85 -7.23 -25.35
CA LYS A 195 -4.96 -6.67 -26.15
C LYS A 195 -4.45 -5.85 -27.34
N GLY A 196 -3.17 -5.49 -27.37
CA GLY A 196 -2.52 -4.75 -28.46
C GLY A 196 -1.54 -5.55 -29.33
N HIS A 197 -1.01 -6.69 -28.87
CA HIS A 197 -0.03 -7.50 -29.62
C HIS A 197 -0.23 -9.02 -29.41
N SER A 198 -0.12 -9.79 -30.49
CA SER A 198 -0.50 -11.21 -30.64
C SER A 198 0.53 -12.26 -30.19
N THR A 199 0.02 -13.50 -29.97
CA THR A 199 0.61 -14.87 -29.85
C THR A 199 1.42 -15.29 -28.60
N ALA A 200 1.18 -16.56 -28.22
CA ALA A 200 1.65 -17.22 -26.99
C ALA A 200 3.18 -17.37 -26.87
N GLU A 201 3.93 -17.30 -27.97
CA GLU A 201 5.39 -17.36 -27.95
C GLU A 201 6.02 -16.09 -27.36
N GLN A 202 5.42 -14.92 -27.64
CA GLN A 202 5.89 -13.65 -27.07
C GLN A 202 5.63 -13.58 -25.55
N LEU A 203 4.57 -14.25 -25.08
CA LEU A 203 4.28 -14.43 -23.66
C LEU A 203 5.30 -15.31 -22.95
N ALA A 204 5.72 -16.39 -23.61
CA ALA A 204 6.74 -17.28 -23.08
C ALA A 204 8.13 -16.61 -23.06
N ALA A 205 8.40 -15.64 -23.93
CA ALA A 205 9.65 -14.89 -23.95
C ALA A 205 9.73 -13.87 -22.80
N LEU A 206 8.68 -13.07 -22.58
CA LEU A 206 8.68 -12.08 -21.47
C LEU A 206 8.75 -12.73 -20.09
N ALA A 207 8.02 -13.84 -19.88
CA ALA A 207 8.06 -14.55 -18.61
C ALA A 207 9.46 -15.15 -18.33
N ARG A 208 10.20 -15.51 -19.38
CA ARG A 208 11.60 -15.95 -19.28
C ARG A 208 12.53 -14.80 -18.90
N GLU A 209 12.37 -13.62 -19.49
CA GLU A 209 13.18 -12.44 -19.17
C GLU A 209 13.00 -11.97 -17.72
N ASP A 210 11.76 -11.93 -17.20
CA ASP A 210 11.49 -11.56 -15.82
C ASP A 210 12.08 -12.59 -14.83
N ALA A 211 11.97 -13.89 -15.12
CA ALA A 211 12.55 -14.94 -14.29
C ALA A 211 14.09 -14.88 -14.29
N GLU A 212 14.71 -14.60 -15.44
CA GLU A 212 16.15 -14.40 -15.54
C GLU A 212 16.62 -13.14 -14.80
N ALA A 213 15.86 -12.05 -14.84
CA ALA A 213 16.19 -10.82 -14.11
C ALA A 213 16.13 -11.03 -12.59
N GLU A 214 15.15 -11.81 -12.11
CA GLU A 214 15.02 -12.18 -10.69
C GLU A 214 16.18 -13.09 -10.25
N ALA A 215 16.53 -14.11 -11.05
CA ALA A 215 17.66 -14.99 -10.79
C ALA A 215 19.01 -14.25 -10.79
N ARG A 216 19.21 -13.30 -11.74
CA ARG A 216 20.41 -12.44 -11.75
C ARG A 216 20.51 -11.57 -10.51
N ARG A 217 19.37 -11.08 -10.00
CA ARG A 217 19.31 -10.27 -8.79
C ARG A 217 19.61 -11.10 -7.54
N GLU A 218 19.12 -12.31 -7.44
CA GLU A 218 19.45 -13.24 -6.35
C GLU A 218 20.93 -13.63 -6.36
N ALA A 219 21.50 -13.92 -7.53
CA ALA A 219 22.94 -14.19 -7.67
C ALA A 219 23.81 -12.98 -7.28
N LEU A 220 23.37 -11.75 -7.60
CA LEU A 220 24.03 -10.53 -7.15
C LEU A 220 23.97 -10.33 -5.64
N LEU A 221 22.86 -10.72 -5.01
CA LEU A 221 22.71 -10.67 -3.55
C LEU A 221 23.58 -11.74 -2.86
N ASP A 222 23.65 -12.97 -3.38
CA ASP A 222 24.50 -14.04 -2.82
C ASP A 222 26.00 -13.70 -2.96
N SER A 223 26.40 -13.12 -4.10
CA SER A 223 27.80 -12.68 -4.30
C SER A 223 28.21 -11.48 -3.43
N GLN A 224 27.28 -10.63 -3.01
CA GLN A 224 27.55 -9.55 -2.07
C GLN A 224 27.65 -10.03 -0.61
N VAL A 225 26.99 -11.15 -0.28
CA VAL A 225 27.05 -11.77 1.06
C VAL A 225 28.33 -12.62 1.23
N ARG A 226 28.93 -13.13 0.15
CA ARG A 226 30.13 -13.99 0.18
C ARG A 226 31.48 -13.28 -0.03
N ARG A 227 31.57 -11.94 0.11
CA ARG A 227 32.89 -11.28 0.12
C ARG A 227 33.60 -11.59 1.45
N PRO A 228 34.74 -12.31 1.45
CA PRO A 228 35.55 -12.43 2.66
C PRO A 228 36.12 -11.04 3.02
N ALA A 229 36.27 -10.79 4.32
CA ALA A 229 36.92 -9.61 4.88
C ALA A 229 38.40 -9.54 4.49
#